data_AF-A0A3D3UVY7-F1
#
_entry.id   AF-A0A3D3UVY7-F1
#
_cell.length_a   1.000
_cell.length_b   1.000
_cell.length_c   1.000
_cell.angle_alpha   90.00
_cell.angle_beta   90.00
_cell.angle_gamma   90.00
#
_symmetry.space_group_name_H-M   'P 1'
#
loop_
_entity.id
_entity.type
_entity.pdbx_description
1 polymer ?
#
loop_
_entity_poly.entity_id
_entity_poly.type
_entity_poly.pdbx_seq_one_letter_code
_entity_poly.pdbx_strand_id
1 'polypeptide(L)'
;ALTWSERVNWAIGETVKDMPPFPHVRRSLEKIQPLADVIVVSGTPDEALKREWQEHDIAKYAAVIAGQEMGTKARHLSYVAKGKYEKNHILMIGDAPGDMEAAGANDALFYPINPGDEIESWKRFCNEAFGKFISGEYAGEYEEKLIKKFDSYLPELPPWQQSNA
;
A
#
# COMPACT_ATOMS: atom_id res chain seq x y z
N ALA A 1 -8.30 21.80 19.22
CA ALA A 1 -7.87 21.12 17.98
C ALA A 1 -6.94 19.92 18.27
N LEU A 2 -5.85 20.08 19.06
CA LEU A 2 -4.93 18.99 19.41
C LEU A 2 -5.61 17.76 20.05
N THR A 3 -6.50 17.98 21.02
CA THR A 3 -7.13 16.91 21.81
C THR A 3 -7.97 15.94 20.99
N TRP A 4 -8.45 16.36 19.82
CA TRP A 4 -9.22 15.48 18.93
C TRP A 4 -8.30 14.58 18.11
N SER A 5 -7.20 15.13 17.57
CA SER A 5 -6.18 14.35 16.85
C SER A 5 -5.48 13.35 17.77
N GLU A 6 -5.13 13.75 18.99
CA GLU A 6 -4.51 12.86 19.98
C GLU A 6 -5.45 11.71 20.38
N ARG A 7 -6.76 12.00 20.52
CA ARG A 7 -7.76 10.97 20.82
C ARG A 7 -7.98 10.00 19.67
N VAL A 8 -7.95 10.48 18.42
CA VAL A 8 -8.02 9.60 17.24
C VAL A 8 -6.79 8.71 17.18
N ASN A 9 -5.59 9.26 17.37
CA ASN A 9 -4.35 8.48 17.40
C ASN A 9 -4.37 7.43 18.53
N TRP A 10 -4.85 7.81 19.72
CA TRP A 10 -5.03 6.90 20.84
C TRP A 10 -6.04 5.79 20.52
N ALA A 11 -7.19 6.13 19.94
CA ALA A 11 -8.21 5.14 19.56
C ALA A 11 -7.71 4.16 18.49
N ILE A 12 -6.95 4.64 17.49
CA ILE A 12 -6.29 3.79 16.49
C ILE A 12 -5.29 2.87 17.18
N GLY A 13 -4.45 3.41 18.07
CA GLY A 13 -3.48 2.63 18.83
C GLY A 13 -4.12 1.56 19.74
N GLU A 14 -5.32 1.80 20.26
CA GLU A 14 -6.08 0.83 21.07
C GLU A 14 -6.84 -0.21 20.22
N THR A 15 -7.29 0.16 19.03
CA THR A 15 -8.10 -0.72 18.15
C THR A 15 -7.22 -1.62 17.27
N VAL A 16 -6.07 -1.11 16.83
CA VAL A 16 -5.11 -1.84 15.99
C VAL A 16 -4.07 -2.49 16.90
N LYS A 17 -4.48 -3.53 17.61
CA LYS A 17 -3.60 -4.42 18.39
C LYS A 17 -3.87 -5.86 17.97
N ASP A 18 -2.80 -6.65 17.84
CA ASP A 18 -2.84 -8.09 17.57
C ASP A 18 -3.51 -8.54 16.26
N MET A 19 -3.57 -7.67 15.24
CA MET A 19 -4.04 -8.09 13.91
C MET A 19 -2.85 -8.58 13.07
N PRO A 20 -2.71 -9.91 12.84
CA PRO A 20 -1.60 -10.42 12.05
C PRO A 20 -1.69 -9.90 10.60
N PRO A 21 -0.56 -9.76 9.90
CA PRO A 21 -0.55 -9.46 8.48
C PRO A 21 -1.39 -10.49 7.71
N PHE A 22 -2.06 -10.04 6.65
CA PHE A 22 -2.78 -10.97 5.77
C PHE A 22 -1.86 -12.11 5.31
N PRO A 23 -2.42 -13.31 5.08
CA PRO A 23 -1.70 -14.39 4.43
C PRO A 23 -0.98 -13.90 3.17
N HIS A 24 0.22 -14.44 2.94
CA HIS A 24 1.12 -14.06 1.84
C HIS A 24 1.82 -12.69 1.94
N VAL A 25 1.47 -11.79 2.87
CA VAL A 25 2.21 -10.52 3.06
C VAL A 25 3.68 -10.78 3.39
N ARG A 26 3.94 -11.53 4.46
CA ARG A 26 5.34 -11.83 4.88
C ARG A 26 6.13 -12.49 3.76
N ARG A 27 5.55 -13.51 3.11
CA ARG A 27 6.20 -14.23 2.00
C ARG A 27 6.50 -13.30 0.83
N SER A 28 5.62 -12.33 0.57
CA SER A 28 5.85 -11.30 -0.45
C SER A 28 7.03 -10.41 -0.07
N LEU A 29 7.07 -9.91 1.16
CA LEU A 29 8.16 -9.08 1.67
C LEU A 29 9.52 -9.81 1.62
N GLU A 30 9.56 -11.09 1.99
CA GLU A 30 10.75 -11.94 1.90
C GLU A 30 11.24 -12.11 0.45
N LYS A 31 10.32 -12.21 -0.51
CA LYS A 31 10.66 -12.27 -1.94
C LYS A 31 11.16 -10.92 -2.47
N ILE A 32 10.61 -9.82 -1.97
CA ILE A 32 10.98 -8.47 -2.42
C ILE A 32 12.38 -8.10 -1.93
N GLN A 33 12.69 -8.34 -0.65
CA GLN A 33 13.91 -7.89 0.01
C GLN A 33 15.22 -8.07 -0.78
N PRO A 34 15.50 -9.23 -1.44
CA PRO A 34 16.75 -9.39 -2.20
C PRO A 34 16.78 -8.67 -3.56
N LEU A 35 15.64 -8.15 -4.06
CA LEU A 35 15.48 -7.69 -5.44
C LEU A 35 15.03 -6.23 -5.57
N ALA A 36 14.41 -5.66 -4.54
CA ALA A 36 13.97 -4.26 -4.56
C ALA A 36 13.93 -3.65 -3.16
N ASP A 37 14.09 -2.32 -3.12
CA ASP A 37 13.90 -1.53 -1.91
C ASP A 37 12.41 -1.40 -1.57
N VAL A 38 12.06 -1.56 -0.29
CA VAL A 38 10.68 -1.43 0.20
C VAL A 38 10.56 -0.22 1.10
N ILE A 39 9.53 0.58 0.84
CA ILE A 39 9.16 1.71 1.69
C ILE A 39 7.67 1.58 2.01
N VAL A 40 7.33 1.73 3.29
CA VAL A 40 5.95 1.72 3.76
C VAL A 40 5.48 3.15 3.90
N VAL A 41 4.33 3.46 3.32
CA VAL A 41 3.71 4.77 3.46
C VAL A 41 2.26 4.60 3.88
N SER A 42 1.88 5.18 5.01
CA SER A 42 0.53 5.03 5.57
C SER A 42 -0.03 6.35 6.10
N GLY A 43 -1.35 6.45 6.11
CA GLY A 43 -2.08 7.48 6.86
C GLY A 43 -2.19 7.17 8.37
N THR A 44 -1.69 6.03 8.83
CA THR A 44 -1.62 5.67 10.24
C THR A 44 -0.52 6.48 10.95
N PRO A 45 -0.72 6.90 12.23
CA PRO A 45 0.34 7.51 13.03
C PRO A 45 1.60 6.64 13.08
N ASP A 46 2.77 7.29 12.95
CA ASP A 46 4.07 6.64 12.81
C ASP A 46 4.40 5.65 13.93
N GLU A 47 4.13 6.05 15.19
CA GLU A 47 4.32 5.20 16.37
C GLU A 47 3.49 3.91 16.29
N ALA A 48 2.20 4.01 15.95
CA ALA A 48 1.31 2.86 15.85
C ALA A 48 1.74 1.92 14.71
N LEU A 49 2.07 2.49 13.55
CA LEU A 49 2.52 1.74 12.38
C LEU A 49 3.83 0.99 12.64
N LYS A 50 4.82 1.67 13.22
CA LYS A 50 6.12 1.05 13.55
C LYS A 50 5.96 -0.05 14.59
N ARG A 51 5.16 0.19 15.63
CA ARG A 51 4.87 -0.81 16.66
C ARG A 51 4.24 -2.06 16.04
N GLU A 52 3.19 -1.93 15.24
CA GLU A 52 2.52 -3.06 14.58
C GLU A 52 3.49 -3.87 13.70
N TRP A 53 4.28 -3.19 12.86
CA TRP A 53 5.25 -3.84 11.99
C TRP A 53 6.39 -4.53 12.76
N GLN A 54 6.78 -4.00 13.91
CA GLN A 54 7.78 -4.59 14.81
C GLN A 54 7.21 -5.78 15.58
N GLU A 55 6.00 -5.68 16.12
CA GLU A 55 5.29 -6.75 16.82
C GLU A 55 5.14 -7.98 15.93
N HIS A 56 4.94 -7.78 14.63
CA HIS A 56 4.87 -8.85 13.65
C HIS A 56 6.22 -9.18 12.99
N ASP A 57 7.36 -8.63 13.42
CA ASP A 57 8.68 -8.94 12.85
C ASP A 57 8.72 -8.84 11.30
N ILE A 58 8.06 -7.81 10.76
CA ILE A 58 8.06 -7.47 9.33
C ILE A 58 8.72 -6.11 9.04
N ALA A 59 8.93 -5.27 10.07
CA ALA A 59 9.64 -3.99 9.95
C ALA A 59 11.00 -4.11 9.27
N LYS A 60 11.72 -5.22 9.49
CA LYS A 60 13.03 -5.51 8.90
C LYS A 60 13.06 -5.60 7.37
N TYR A 61 11.90 -5.76 6.73
CA TYR A 61 11.81 -5.83 5.27
C TYR A 61 11.67 -4.44 4.64
N ALA A 62 11.35 -3.40 5.41
CA ALA A 62 11.21 -2.04 4.92
C ALA A 62 12.46 -1.20 5.24
N ALA A 63 12.99 -0.49 4.24
CA ALA A 63 14.08 0.47 4.44
C ALA A 63 13.60 1.72 5.20
N VAL A 64 12.35 2.12 4.96
CA VAL A 64 11.69 3.25 5.63
C VAL A 64 10.24 2.90 5.89
N ILE A 65 9.76 3.28 7.08
CA ILE A 65 8.34 3.27 7.45
C ILE A 65 7.95 4.71 7.72
N ALA A 66 7.01 5.23 6.92
CA ALA A 66 6.54 6.61 6.98
C ALA A 66 5.05 6.66 7.31
N GLY A 67 4.74 7.07 8.55
CA GLY A 67 3.37 7.36 8.99
C GLY A 67 2.85 8.73 8.56
N GLN A 68 1.65 9.07 9.03
CA GLN A 68 0.89 10.28 8.71
C GLN A 68 1.70 11.58 8.90
N GLU A 69 2.55 11.62 9.93
CA GLU A 69 3.33 12.77 10.34
C GLU A 69 4.43 13.14 9.34
N MET A 70 4.82 12.20 8.47
CA MET A 70 5.96 12.39 7.57
C MET A 70 5.58 13.07 6.25
N GLY A 71 4.29 13.32 5.98
CA GLY A 71 3.81 13.98 4.76
C GLY A 71 2.83 13.14 3.94
N THR A 72 2.52 13.59 2.72
CA THR A 72 1.57 12.90 1.83
C THR A 72 2.22 11.74 1.08
N LYS A 73 1.43 10.70 0.75
CA LYS A 73 1.89 9.52 -0.01
C LYS A 73 2.60 9.90 -1.31
N ALA A 74 1.99 10.81 -2.08
CA ALA A 74 2.57 11.32 -3.33
C ALA A 74 3.93 12.01 -3.12
N ARG A 75 4.12 12.71 -1.99
CA ARG A 75 5.38 13.39 -1.67
C ARG A 75 6.46 12.40 -1.24
N HIS A 76 6.10 11.36 -0.49
CA HIS A 76 7.03 10.27 -0.17
C HIS A 76 7.48 9.53 -1.42
N LEU A 77 6.54 9.14 -2.30
CA LEU A 77 6.88 8.51 -3.58
C LEU A 77 7.83 9.41 -4.38
N SER A 78 7.55 10.71 -4.46
CA SER A 78 8.42 11.65 -5.18
C SER A 78 9.84 11.72 -4.62
N TYR A 79 9.99 11.72 -3.28
CA TYR A 79 11.31 11.78 -2.65
C TYR A 79 12.15 10.53 -2.83
N VAL A 80 11.50 9.37 -2.91
CA VAL A 80 12.19 8.07 -2.93
C VAL A 80 12.40 7.56 -4.35
N ALA A 81 11.53 7.94 -5.28
CA ALA A 81 11.57 7.46 -6.65
C ALA A 81 12.25 8.41 -7.64
N LYS A 82 12.04 9.73 -7.50
CA LYS A 82 12.43 10.71 -8.53
C LYS A 82 13.95 10.77 -8.70
N GLY A 83 14.41 10.37 -9.89
CA GLY A 83 15.83 10.40 -10.28
C GLY A 83 16.67 9.24 -9.75
N LYS A 84 16.06 8.26 -9.06
CA LYS A 84 16.75 7.07 -8.52
C LYS A 84 16.42 5.78 -9.27
N TYR A 85 15.20 5.67 -9.80
CA TYR A 85 14.74 4.50 -10.56
C TYR A 85 14.08 4.95 -11.86
N GLU A 86 14.10 4.09 -12.88
CA GLU A 86 13.33 4.29 -14.09
C GLU A 86 11.82 4.15 -13.78
N LYS A 87 10.97 4.80 -14.58
CA LYS A 87 9.51 4.84 -14.38
C LYS A 87 8.87 3.46 -14.20
N ASN A 88 9.31 2.48 -14.99
CA ASN A 88 8.79 1.11 -14.96
C ASN A 88 9.38 0.24 -13.83
N HIS A 89 10.24 0.81 -12.98
CA HIS A 89 10.89 0.13 -11.85
C HIS A 89 10.39 0.63 -10.50
N ILE A 90 9.25 1.33 -10.47
CA ILE A 90 8.59 1.78 -9.26
C ILE A 90 7.18 1.20 -9.26
N LEU A 91 6.82 0.46 -8.20
CA LEU A 91 5.51 -0.15 -8.03
C LEU A 91 4.90 0.26 -6.70
N MET A 92 3.75 0.92 -6.76
CA MET A 92 2.95 1.26 -5.58
C MET A 92 1.91 0.17 -5.34
N ILE A 93 1.90 -0.39 -4.13
CA ILE A 93 0.93 -1.41 -3.70
C ILE A 93 -0.04 -0.73 -2.74
N GLY A 94 -1.35 -0.74 -3.03
CA GLY A 94 -2.34 -0.07 -2.19
C GLY A 94 -3.78 -0.49 -2.48
N ASP A 95 -4.68 -0.11 -1.59
CA ASP A 95 -6.10 -0.50 -1.58
C ASP A 95 -7.06 0.67 -1.82
N ALA A 96 -6.53 1.90 -1.87
CA ALA A 96 -7.33 3.11 -2.03
C ALA A 96 -7.13 3.79 -3.39
N PRO A 97 -8.15 4.49 -3.93
CA PRO A 97 -7.99 5.32 -5.13
C PRO A 97 -6.87 6.37 -4.98
N GLY A 98 -6.69 6.91 -3.78
CA GLY A 98 -5.59 7.85 -3.50
C GLY A 98 -4.19 7.25 -3.64
N ASP A 99 -4.05 5.93 -3.52
CA ASP A 99 -2.79 5.23 -3.81
C ASP A 99 -2.55 5.15 -5.32
N MET A 100 -3.58 4.81 -6.08
CA MET A 100 -3.52 4.78 -7.54
C MET A 100 -3.18 6.16 -8.12
N GLU A 101 -3.82 7.22 -7.60
CA GLU A 101 -3.52 8.61 -7.99
C GLU A 101 -2.07 9.00 -7.64
N ALA A 102 -1.58 8.60 -6.45
CA ALA A 102 -0.22 8.89 -6.02
C ALA A 102 0.83 8.18 -6.89
N ALA A 103 0.53 6.95 -7.35
CA ALA A 103 1.36 6.21 -8.30
C ALA A 103 1.42 6.95 -9.65
N GLY A 104 0.25 7.28 -10.22
CA GLY A 104 0.14 7.99 -11.50
C GLY A 104 0.83 9.36 -11.49
N ALA A 105 0.69 10.13 -10.40
CA ALA A 105 1.34 11.43 -10.24
C ALA A 105 2.87 11.36 -10.21
N ASN A 106 3.45 10.18 -9.98
CA ASN A 106 4.89 9.95 -9.91
C ASN A 106 5.41 9.03 -11.02
N ASP A 107 4.62 8.82 -12.09
CA ASP A 107 4.95 7.91 -13.19
C ASP A 107 5.32 6.48 -12.69
N ALA A 108 4.70 6.04 -11.60
CA ALA A 108 4.89 4.72 -11.02
C ALA A 108 3.76 3.77 -11.42
N LEU A 109 4.07 2.48 -11.48
CA LEU A 109 3.09 1.43 -11.66
C LEU A 109 2.23 1.27 -10.41
N PHE A 110 1.00 0.77 -10.55
CA PHE A 110 0.09 0.52 -9.45
C PHE A 110 -0.34 -0.95 -9.38
N TYR A 111 -0.27 -1.53 -8.18
CA TYR A 111 -0.81 -2.84 -7.86
C TYR A 111 -1.95 -2.72 -6.84
N PRO A 112 -3.18 -3.09 -7.21
CA PRO A 112 -4.31 -2.99 -6.30
C PRO A 112 -4.37 -4.18 -5.32
N ILE A 113 -4.57 -3.84 -4.05
CA ILE A 113 -5.11 -4.74 -3.03
C ILE A 113 -6.62 -4.51 -2.99
N ASN A 114 -7.39 -5.45 -3.52
CA ASN A 114 -8.83 -5.28 -3.65
C ASN A 114 -9.53 -5.39 -2.28
N PRO A 115 -10.36 -4.41 -1.87
CA PRO A 115 -11.11 -4.49 -0.63
C PRO A 115 -12.00 -5.74 -0.56
N GLY A 116 -11.94 -6.50 0.53
CA GLY A 116 -12.66 -7.76 0.71
C GLY A 116 -12.08 -8.96 -0.07
N ASP A 117 -11.00 -8.76 -0.83
CA ASP A 117 -10.28 -9.80 -1.56
C ASP A 117 -8.75 -9.63 -1.34
N GLU A 118 -8.36 -9.18 -0.15
CA GLU A 118 -6.98 -8.83 0.21
C GLU A 118 -6.08 -10.07 0.17
N ILE A 119 -6.57 -11.21 0.65
CA ILE A 119 -5.83 -12.48 0.70
C ILE A 119 -5.47 -12.94 -0.72
N GLU A 120 -6.43 -12.94 -1.65
CA GLU A 120 -6.17 -13.33 -3.04
C GLU A 120 -5.31 -12.29 -3.76
N SER A 121 -5.46 -11.01 -3.43
CA SER A 121 -4.57 -9.96 -3.95
C SER A 121 -3.11 -10.22 -3.53
N TRP A 122 -2.83 -10.46 -2.25
CA TRP A 122 -1.48 -10.79 -1.78
C TRP A 122 -0.94 -12.12 -2.34
N LYS A 123 -1.80 -13.11 -2.51
CA LYS A 123 -1.44 -14.39 -3.13
C LYS A 123 -1.06 -14.23 -4.61
N ARG A 124 -1.85 -13.47 -5.38
CA ARG A 124 -1.55 -13.13 -6.79
C ARG A 124 -0.26 -12.33 -6.88
N PHE A 125 -0.06 -11.36 -5.97
CA PHE A 125 1.17 -10.58 -5.92
C PHE A 125 2.39 -11.50 -5.73
N CYS A 126 2.36 -12.33 -4.68
CA CYS A 126 3.44 -13.23 -4.33
C CYS A 126 3.76 -14.25 -5.45
N ASN A 127 2.74 -14.79 -6.10
CA ASN A 127 2.92 -15.92 -7.03
C ASN A 127 3.17 -15.48 -8.48
N GLU A 128 2.73 -14.29 -8.87
CA GLU A 128 2.70 -13.87 -10.27
C GLU A 128 3.19 -12.42 -10.44
N ALA A 129 2.51 -11.47 -9.80
CA ALA A 129 2.65 -10.06 -10.16
C ALA A 129 4.06 -9.51 -9.88
N PHE A 130 4.66 -9.91 -8.76
CA PHE A 130 6.02 -9.50 -8.43
C PHE A 130 7.05 -10.03 -9.44
N GLY A 131 6.87 -11.25 -9.95
CA GLY A 131 7.75 -11.81 -10.98
C GLY A 131 7.66 -11.00 -12.28
N LYS A 132 6.45 -10.63 -12.70
CA LYS A 132 6.21 -9.77 -13.86
C LYS A 132 6.79 -8.38 -13.69
N PHE A 133 6.74 -7.83 -12.48
CA PHE A 133 7.34 -6.53 -12.18
C PHE A 133 8.86 -6.57 -12.36
N ILE A 134 9.54 -7.54 -11.76
CA ILE A 134 11.01 -7.66 -11.86
C ILE A 134 11.47 -7.98 -13.29
N SER A 135 10.66 -8.67 -14.11
CA SER A 135 10.99 -8.92 -15.52
C SER A 135 10.62 -7.78 -16.48
N GLY A 136 10.00 -6.70 -15.98
CA GLY A 136 9.55 -5.58 -16.80
C GLY A 136 8.28 -5.87 -17.63
N GLU A 137 7.58 -6.98 -17.37
CA GLU A 137 6.35 -7.41 -18.06
C GLU A 137 5.05 -6.97 -17.34
N TYR A 138 5.17 -6.18 -16.27
CA TYR A 138 4.02 -5.74 -15.49
C TYR A 138 3.22 -4.63 -16.19
N ALA A 139 3.92 -3.65 -16.76
CA ALA A 139 3.30 -2.48 -17.39
C ALA A 139 2.51 -2.88 -18.65
N GLY A 140 1.43 -2.15 -18.94
CA GLY A 140 0.56 -2.38 -20.09
C GLY A 140 -0.66 -3.24 -19.76
N GLU A 141 -0.97 -4.24 -20.60
CA GLU A 141 -2.23 -5.00 -20.50
C GLU A 141 -2.45 -5.66 -19.13
N TYR A 142 -1.39 -6.08 -18.46
CA TYR A 142 -1.48 -6.73 -17.16
C TYR A 142 -1.93 -5.75 -16.07
N GLU A 143 -1.24 -4.63 -15.94
CA GLU A 143 -1.61 -3.55 -15.02
C GLU A 143 -3.02 -3.02 -15.31
N GLU A 144 -3.33 -2.73 -16.58
CA GLU A 144 -4.66 -2.21 -16.97
C GLU A 144 -5.80 -3.17 -16.57
N LYS A 145 -5.58 -4.48 -16.69
CA LYS A 145 -6.55 -5.49 -16.27
C LYS A 145 -6.75 -5.49 -14.76
N LEU A 146 -5.67 -5.30 -13.99
CA LEU A 146 -5.75 -5.22 -12.53
C LEU A 146 -6.47 -3.96 -12.07
N ILE A 147 -6.17 -2.81 -12.69
CA ILE A 147 -6.84 -1.53 -12.41
C ILE A 147 -8.33 -1.63 -12.74
N LYS A 148 -8.71 -2.16 -13.91
CA LYS A 148 -10.12 -2.37 -14.26
C LYS A 148 -10.85 -3.26 -13.26
N LYS A 149 -10.17 -4.31 -12.75
CA LYS A 149 -10.74 -5.14 -11.68
C LYS A 149 -10.92 -4.30 -10.41
N PHE A 150 -9.91 -3.53 -10.01
CA PHE A 150 -9.95 -2.68 -8.82
C PHE A 150 -11.09 -1.66 -8.86
N ASP A 151 -11.28 -0.99 -9.99
CA ASP A 151 -12.37 -0.02 -10.18
C ASP A 151 -13.76 -0.64 -9.92
N SER A 152 -13.95 -1.93 -10.22
CA SER A 152 -15.23 -2.62 -9.93
C SER A 152 -15.50 -2.88 -8.44
N TYR A 153 -14.49 -2.76 -7.58
CA TYR A 153 -14.65 -2.87 -6.12
C TYR A 153 -14.93 -1.50 -5.48
N LEU A 154 -14.72 -0.41 -6.22
CA LEU A 154 -14.96 0.93 -5.71
C LEU A 154 -16.47 1.21 -5.74
N PRO A 155 -17.06 1.63 -4.61
CA PRO A 155 -18.48 1.94 -4.59
C PRO A 155 -18.75 3.15 -5.49
N GLU A 156 -19.71 3.01 -6.42
CA GLU A 156 -20.13 4.12 -7.32
C GLU A 156 -20.62 5.35 -6.53
N LEU A 157 -21.10 5.12 -5.30
CA LEU A 157 -21.63 6.15 -4.40
C LEU A 157 -20.94 6.07 -3.03
N PRO A 158 -20.59 7.21 -2.42
CA PRO A 158 -20.08 7.25 -1.06
C PRO A 158 -21.10 6.66 -0.06
N PRO A 159 -20.64 6.11 1.09
CA PRO A 159 -21.50 5.36 2.02
C PRO A 159 -22.75 6.10 2.50
N TRP A 160 -22.72 7.43 2.61
CA TRP A 160 -23.86 8.25 3.03
C TRP A 160 -24.89 8.52 1.93
N GLN A 161 -24.61 8.13 0.68
CA GLN A 161 -25.55 8.15 -0.44
C GLN A 161 -26.11 6.75 -0.75
N GLN A 162 -25.58 5.69 -0.13
CA GLN A 162 -26.03 4.32 -0.33
C GLN A 162 -27.35 3.99 0.40
N SER A 163 -27.78 4.80 1.37
CA SER A 163 -28.97 4.52 2.20
C SER A 163 -30.27 5.21 1.75
N ASN A 164 -30.33 5.74 0.53
CA ASN A 164 -31.54 6.41 -0.01
C ASN A 164 -32.10 5.75 -1.28
N ALA A 165 -31.75 4.49 -1.57
CA ALA A 165 -32.30 3.71 -2.68
C ALA A 165 -33.36 2.71 -2.19
#